data_AF-A0A2E6RMS6-F1
#
_entry.id   AF-A0A2E6RMS6-F1
#
_cell.length_a   1.000
_cell.length_b   1.000
_cell.length_c   1.000
_cell.angle_alpha   90.00
_cell.angle_beta   90.00
_cell.angle_gamma   90.00
#
_symmetry.space_group_name_H-M   'P 1'
#
loop_
_entity.id
_entity.type
_entity.pdbx_description
1 polymer ?
#
loop_
_entity_poly.entity_id
_entity_poly.type
_entity_poly.pdbx_seq_one_letter_code
_entity_poly.pdbx_strand_id
1 'polypeptide(L)'
;MQREWLLCIVNIYFGKHPFSKEYLDGVETLRSIENWLKKNHFGYSMFDAWGFPKYPAGNVPVTFSPDQAEKAMEYRVFCNQLGLGGKMHMTRVVVPDHPSITVPPEKLAYF
;
A
#
# COMPACT_ATOMS: atom_id res chain seq x y z
N MET A 1 -6.43 23.77 -3.51
CA MET A 1 -5.25 23.49 -2.68
C MET A 1 -4.86 22.02 -2.86
N GLN A 2 -3.92 21.70 -3.77
CA GLN A 2 -3.56 20.31 -4.06
C GLN A 2 -3.12 19.58 -2.77
N ARG A 3 -3.72 18.41 -2.50
CA ARG A 3 -3.33 17.55 -1.37
C ARG A 3 -2.34 16.52 -1.85
N GLU A 4 -1.11 16.60 -1.36
CA GLU A 4 -0.09 15.59 -1.62
C GLU A 4 -0.24 14.44 -0.63
N TRP A 5 0.10 13.22 -1.05
CA TRP A 5 0.14 12.04 -0.18
C TRP A 5 1.42 11.27 -0.49
N LEU A 6 1.99 10.62 0.53
CA LEU A 6 3.06 9.65 0.34
C LEU A 6 2.43 8.27 0.23
N LEU A 7 2.57 7.62 -0.92
CA LEU A 7 2.17 6.24 -1.15
C LEU A 7 3.38 5.32 -1.03
N CYS A 8 3.34 4.42 -0.06
CA CYS A 8 4.29 3.33 0.11
C CYS A 8 3.66 2.04 -0.41
N ILE A 9 4.23 1.40 -1.41
CA ILE A 9 3.82 0.09 -1.90
C ILE A 9 4.87 -0.93 -1.47
N VAL A 10 4.48 -1.89 -0.64
CA VAL A 10 5.35 -2.99 -0.20
C VAL A 10 4.99 -4.25 -0.97
N ASN A 11 5.99 -4.93 -1.54
CA ASN A 11 5.77 -6.19 -2.22
C ASN A 11 6.08 -7.40 -1.32
N ILE A 12 5.04 -8.20 -1.03
CA ILE A 12 5.11 -9.45 -0.26
C ILE A 12 4.94 -10.62 -1.21
N TYR A 13 5.85 -11.59 -1.14
CA TYR A 13 5.75 -12.80 -1.95
C TYR A 13 4.96 -13.87 -1.20
N PHE A 14 3.87 -14.36 -1.81
CA PHE A 14 3.00 -15.40 -1.24
C PHE A 14 3.22 -16.80 -1.86
N GLY A 15 4.24 -16.97 -2.71
CA GLY A 15 4.42 -18.23 -3.43
C GLY A 15 3.43 -18.45 -4.57
N LYS A 16 3.49 -19.64 -5.18
CA LYS A 16 2.58 -20.07 -6.26
C LYS A 16 1.40 -20.91 -5.76
N HIS A 17 1.56 -21.54 -4.61
CA HIS A 17 0.60 -22.51 -4.09
C HIS A 17 -0.01 -22.02 -2.79
N PRO A 18 -1.35 -22.08 -2.65
CA PRO A 18 -1.98 -21.75 -1.38
C PRO A 18 -1.49 -22.71 -0.30
N PHE A 19 -1.31 -22.19 0.92
CA PHE A 19 -0.82 -22.95 2.08
C PHE A 19 0.61 -23.51 1.97
N SER A 20 1.39 -23.11 0.95
CA SER A 20 2.82 -23.39 0.95
C SER A 20 3.51 -22.65 2.10
N LYS A 21 4.75 -23.03 2.41
CA LYS A 21 5.54 -22.31 3.43
C LYS A 21 5.65 -20.81 3.08
N GLU A 22 5.94 -20.49 1.83
CA GLU A 22 6.05 -19.12 1.34
C GLU A 22 4.72 -18.35 1.49
N TYR A 23 3.59 -19.02 1.28
CA TYR A 23 2.28 -18.44 1.52
C TYR A 23 2.09 -18.10 3.00
N LEU A 24 2.39 -19.04 3.90
CA LEU A 24 2.26 -18.84 5.34
C LEU A 24 3.20 -17.73 5.86
N ASP A 25 4.46 -17.73 5.43
CA ASP A 25 5.45 -16.69 5.74
C ASP A 25 4.97 -15.31 5.24
N GLY A 26 4.39 -15.24 4.04
CA GLY A 26 3.78 -14.04 3.48
C GLY A 26 2.57 -13.57 4.28
N VAL A 27 1.72 -14.49 4.74
CA VAL A 27 0.57 -14.19 5.60
C VAL A 27 1.02 -13.63 6.95
N GLU A 28 2.05 -14.20 7.58
CA GLU A 28 2.62 -13.68 8.83
C GLU A 28 3.21 -12.28 8.65
N THR A 29 3.89 -12.05 7.53
CA THR A 29 4.40 -10.72 7.16
C THR A 29 3.25 -9.71 7.01
N LEU A 30 2.18 -10.09 6.31
CA LEU A 30 1.00 -9.23 6.12
C LEU A 30 0.29 -8.93 7.45
N ARG A 31 0.17 -9.93 8.35
CA ARG A 31 -0.37 -9.72 9.71
C ARG A 31 0.48 -8.75 10.51
N SER A 32 1.80 -8.83 10.39
CA SER A 32 2.71 -7.91 11.07
C SER A 32 2.49 -6.47 10.61
N ILE A 33 2.33 -6.26 9.29
CA ILE A 33 2.00 -4.95 8.73
C ILE A 33 0.62 -4.46 9.20
N GLU A 34 -0.41 -5.30 9.14
CA GLU A 34 -1.75 -4.95 9.61
C GLU A 34 -1.73 -4.52 11.10
N ASN A 35 -1.01 -5.26 11.95
CA ASN A 35 -0.86 -4.94 13.36
C ASN A 35 -0.10 -3.64 13.61
N TRP A 36 0.93 -3.36 12.81
CA TRP A 36 1.65 -2.09 12.90
C TRP A 36 0.74 -0.91 12.51
N LEU A 37 -0.03 -1.04 11.42
CA LEU A 37 -0.96 0.02 10.99
C LEU A 37 -2.04 0.26 12.03
N LYS A 38 -2.62 -0.79 12.62
CA LYS A 38 -3.63 -0.66 13.70
C LYS A 38 -3.11 0.12 14.91
N LYS A 39 -1.82 0.04 15.22
CA LYS A 39 -1.20 0.69 16.40
C LYS A 39 -0.72 2.12 16.13
N ASN A 40 -0.18 2.37 14.93
CA ASN A 40 0.59 3.59 14.67
C ASN A 40 -0.08 4.51 13.64
N HIS A 41 -1.01 4.00 12.84
CA HIS A 41 -1.61 4.70 11.71
C HIS A 41 -3.10 4.36 11.55
N PHE A 42 -3.64 4.53 10.33
CA PHE A 42 -4.98 4.08 9.98
C PHE A 42 -5.00 2.56 9.80
N GLY A 43 -5.55 1.86 10.79
CA GLY A 43 -5.77 0.42 10.73
C GLY A 43 -6.91 0.08 9.77
N TYR A 44 -6.62 -0.74 8.76
CA TYR A 44 -7.63 -1.37 7.92
C TYR A 44 -7.36 -2.87 7.81
N SER A 45 -8.40 -3.63 7.52
CA SER A 45 -8.28 -5.09 7.42
C SER A 45 -7.62 -5.49 6.10
N MET A 46 -6.48 -6.18 6.19
CA MET A 46 -5.72 -6.71 5.05
C MET A 46 -6.18 -8.09 4.60
N PHE A 47 -7.07 -8.71 5.36
CA PHE A 47 -7.65 -10.02 5.09
C PHE A 47 -9.13 -9.89 4.74
N ASP A 48 -9.64 -10.78 3.91
CA ASP A 48 -11.07 -10.88 3.64
C ASP A 48 -11.80 -11.63 4.77
N ALA A 49 -13.12 -11.82 4.62
CA ALA A 49 -13.95 -12.52 5.61
C ALA A 49 -13.59 -14.00 5.78
N TRP A 50 -12.87 -14.58 4.82
CA TRP A 50 -12.42 -15.97 4.83
C TRP A 50 -10.97 -16.11 5.34
N GLY A 51 -10.30 -15.00 5.65
CA GLY A 51 -8.93 -14.97 6.15
C GLY A 51 -7.85 -14.99 5.05
N PHE A 52 -8.21 -14.78 3.78
CA PHE A 52 -7.24 -14.67 2.69
C PHE A 52 -6.72 -13.23 2.53
N PRO A 53 -5.43 -13.05 2.13
CA PRO A 53 -4.89 -11.75 1.78
C PRO A 53 -5.72 -11.03 0.70
N LYS A 54 -6.08 -9.77 0.94
CA LYS A 54 -6.72 -8.90 -0.07
C LYS A 54 -5.77 -8.48 -1.20
N TYR A 55 -4.47 -8.74 -1.02
CA TYR A 55 -3.41 -8.38 -1.96
C TYR A 55 -2.74 -9.64 -2.53
N PRO A 56 -3.44 -10.45 -3.34
CA PRO A 56 -2.90 -11.72 -3.84
C PRO A 56 -1.68 -11.54 -4.74
N ALA A 57 -1.54 -10.37 -5.39
CA ALA A 57 -0.35 -10.00 -6.17
C ALA A 57 0.81 -9.50 -5.30
N GLY A 58 0.66 -9.47 -3.96
CA GLY A 58 1.72 -9.05 -3.05
C GLY A 58 1.86 -7.55 -2.84
N ASN A 59 1.20 -6.72 -3.65
CA ASN A 59 1.34 -5.27 -3.59
C ASN A 59 0.44 -4.67 -2.52
N VAL A 60 1.03 -4.29 -1.39
CA VAL A 60 0.33 -3.72 -0.22
C VAL A 60 0.52 -2.20 -0.20
N PRO A 61 -0.51 -1.40 -0.53
CA PRO A 61 -0.42 0.06 -0.53
C PRO A 61 -0.72 0.63 0.86
N VAL A 62 0.13 1.54 1.33
CA VAL A 62 -0.06 2.32 2.56
C VAL A 62 0.18 3.79 2.25
N THR A 63 -0.79 4.64 2.60
CA THR A 63 -0.72 6.08 2.32
C THR A 63 -0.58 6.90 3.59
N PHE A 64 0.22 7.95 3.52
CA PHE A 64 0.42 8.94 4.59
C PHE A 64 0.11 10.33 4.05
N SER A 65 -0.52 11.17 4.88
CA SER A 65 -0.73 12.58 4.56
C SER A 65 0.58 13.37 4.71
N PRO A 66 0.69 14.61 4.19
CA PRO A 66 1.92 15.38 4.22
C PRO A 66 2.43 15.67 5.64
N ASP A 67 1.51 15.85 6.58
CA ASP A 67 1.76 16.07 8.01
C ASP A 67 2.21 14.79 8.75
N GLN A 68 2.23 13.64 8.07
CA GLN A 68 2.60 12.34 8.64
C GLN A 68 3.95 11.82 8.12
N ALA A 69 4.85 12.72 7.71
CA ALA A 69 6.16 12.36 7.17
C ALA A 69 6.98 11.48 8.14
N GLU A 70 6.92 11.77 9.45
CA GLU A 70 7.60 10.97 10.48
C GLU A 70 7.05 9.54 10.54
N LYS A 71 5.73 9.36 10.52
CA LYS A 71 5.10 8.03 10.49
C LYS A 71 5.43 7.25 9.22
N ALA A 72 5.55 7.93 8.09
CA ALA A 72 5.98 7.29 6.84
C ALA A 72 7.43 6.76 6.96
N MET A 73 8.31 7.49 7.65
CA MET A 73 9.67 7.05 7.93
C MET A 73 9.72 5.90 8.94
N GLU A 74 8.93 5.95 10.02
CA GLU A 74 8.79 4.84 10.97
C GLU A 74 8.28 3.56 10.27
N TYR A 75 7.30 3.70 9.39
CA TYR A 75 6.78 2.59 8.60
C TYR A 75 7.85 1.97 7.69
N ARG A 76 8.69 2.81 7.08
CA ARG A 76 9.84 2.35 6.29
C ARG A 76 10.85 1.58 7.14
N VAL A 77 11.17 2.09 8.33
CA VAL A 77 12.07 1.41 9.27
C VAL A 77 11.50 0.06 9.69
N PHE A 78 10.21 0.01 10.03
CA PHE A 78 9.51 -1.23 10.35
C PHE A 78 9.56 -2.23 9.18
N CYS A 79 9.29 -1.80 7.95
CA CYS A 79 9.36 -2.68 6.79
C CYS A 79 10.80 -3.16 6.50
N ASN A 80 11.81 -2.34 6.78
CA ASN A 80 13.21 -2.77 6.71
C ASN A 80 13.51 -3.90 7.71
N GLN A 81 12.99 -3.81 8.94
CA GLN A 81 13.16 -4.85 9.97
C GLN A 81 12.51 -6.18 9.56
N LEU A 82 11.43 -6.13 8.78
CA LEU A 82 10.80 -7.31 8.17
C LEU A 82 11.52 -7.82 6.91
N GLY A 83 12.65 -7.22 6.50
CA GLY A 83 13.37 -7.60 5.28
C GLY A 83 12.70 -7.13 3.99
N LEU A 84 11.77 -6.17 4.06
CA LEU A 84 11.01 -5.64 2.92
C LEU A 84 11.59 -4.33 2.36
N GLY A 85 12.71 -3.86 2.89
CA GLY A 85 13.28 -2.56 2.51
C GLY A 85 13.59 -2.40 1.02
N GLY A 86 14.16 -3.44 0.40
CA GLY A 86 14.41 -3.48 -1.05
C GLY A 86 13.16 -3.78 -1.89
N LYS A 87 12.02 -4.08 -1.24
CA LYS A 87 10.74 -4.42 -1.87
C LYS A 87 9.68 -3.33 -1.69
N MET A 88 10.10 -2.17 -1.17
CA MET A 88 9.23 -1.01 -0.96
C MET A 88 9.48 0.03 -2.05
N HIS A 89 8.40 0.50 -2.68
CA HIS A 89 8.40 1.68 -3.53
C HIS A 89 7.68 2.83 -2.83
N MET A 90 8.26 4.03 -2.86
CA MET A 90 7.64 5.24 -2.32
C MET A 90 7.41 6.24 -3.44
N THR A 91 6.17 6.70 -3.59
CA THR A 91 5.77 7.69 -4.59
C THR A 91 5.02 8.83 -3.91
N ARG A 92 5.22 10.05 -4.40
CA ARG A 92 4.35 11.19 -4.07
C ARG A 92 3.14 11.16 -4.99
N VAL A 93 1.94 11.13 -4.43
CA VAL A 93 0.67 11.18 -5.15
C VAL A 93 0.04 12.54 -4.92
N VAL A 94 -0.14 13.32 -5.98
CA VAL A 94 -0.86 14.59 -5.92
C VAL A 94 -2.33 14.33 -6.22
N VAL A 95 -3.19 14.50 -5.22
CA VAL A 95 -4.63 14.36 -5.40
C VAL A 95 -5.20 15.77 -5.66
N PRO A 96 -5.73 16.05 -6.86
CA PRO A 96 -6.42 17.30 -7.11
C PRO A 96 -7.70 17.37 -6.27
N ASP A 97 -8.02 18.54 -5.70
CA ASP A 97 -9.23 18.75 -4.87
C ASP A 97 -10.55 18.52 -5.63
N HIS A 98 -10.49 18.52 -6.96
CA HIS A 98 -11.62 18.20 -7.82
C HIS A 98 -11.26 16.96 -8.64
N PRO A 99 -12.17 15.96 -8.74
CA PRO A 99 -12.00 14.91 -9.74
C PRO A 99 -11.87 15.62 -11.10
N SER A 100 -10.74 15.43 -11.79
CA SER A 100 -10.66 15.86 -13.18
C SER A 100 -11.69 15.02 -13.91
N ILE A 101 -12.85 15.62 -14.19
CA ILE A 101 -13.79 15.09 -15.17
C ILE A 101 -12.96 15.03 -16.45
N THR A 102 -12.48 13.83 -16.77
CA THR A 102 -11.96 13.53 -18.09
C THR A 102 -13.04 14.00 -19.04
N VAL A 103 -12.74 15.08 -19.75
CA VAL A 103 -13.64 15.61 -20.77
C VAL A 103 -13.90 14.43 -21.71
N PRO A 104 -15.16 14.08 -22.02
CA PRO A 104 -15.47 13.02 -22.95
C PRO A 104 -14.65 13.20 -24.24
N PRO A 105 -14.13 12.11 -24.84
CA PRO A 105 -13.16 12.16 -25.95
C PRO A 105 -13.69 12.89 -27.20
N GLU A 106 -14.98 13.19 -27.24
CA GLU A 106 -15.68 13.97 -28.27
C GLU A 106 -15.29 15.46 -28.34
N LYS A 107 -14.43 15.97 -27.43
CA LYS A 107 -13.82 17.32 -27.54
C LYS A 107 -12.34 17.33 -27.93
N LEU A 108 -11.73 16.19 -28.24
CA LEU A 108 -10.41 16.17 -28.87
C LEU A 108 -10.60 16.43 -30.38
N ALA A 109 -10.56 17.69 -30.78
CA ALA A 109 -10.40 18.05 -32.18
C ALA A 109 -9.07 17.46 -32.68
N TYR A 110 -9.15 16.47 -33.56
CA TYR A 110 -8.01 16.00 -34.32
C TYR A 110 -7.65 17.09 -35.34
N PHE A 111 -6.47 17.69 -35.19
CA PHE A 111 -5.78 18.39 -36.27
C PHE A 111 -4.79 17.44 -36.94
#